data_AF-A0A353RUC2-F1
#
_entry.id   AF-A0A353RUC2-F1
#
_cell.length_a   1.000
_cell.length_b   1.000
_cell.length_c   1.000
_cell.angle_alpha   90.00
_cell.angle_beta   90.00
_cell.angle_gamma   90.00
#
_symmetry.space_group_name_H-M   'P 1'
#
loop_
_entity.id
_entity.type
_entity.pdbx_description
1 polymer ?
#
loop_
_entity_poly.entity_id
_entity_poly.type
_entity_poly.pdbx_seq_one_letter_code
_entity_poly.pdbx_strand_id
1 'polypeptide(L)'
;VQDYILNYEALFSQERSPISVTGTISKDFLRGKLGFEFDWAFNISYSDWMINPQVSYEAAPGVDIKVGSFIFDDGEPSSMFGKFDENDIVYLKTGFSF
;
A
#
# COMPACT_ATOMS: atom_id res chain seq x y z
N VAL A 1 8.56 -32.41 -22.74
CA VAL A 1 8.93 -31.16 -22.04
C VAL A 1 8.57 -31.39 -20.58
N GLN A 2 9.58 -31.52 -19.72
CA GLN A 2 9.40 -31.79 -18.30
C GLN A 2 9.53 -30.45 -17.60
N ASP A 3 8.39 -29.85 -17.26
CA ASP A 3 8.36 -28.60 -16.50
C ASP A 3 8.75 -28.91 -15.06
N TYR A 4 9.94 -28.45 -14.69
CA TYR A 4 10.40 -28.46 -13.31
C TYR A 4 9.66 -27.33 -12.59
N ILE A 5 8.55 -27.67 -11.94
CA ILE A 5 7.82 -26.72 -11.09
C ILE A 5 8.71 -26.46 -9.88
N LEU A 6 9.44 -25.34 -9.91
CA LEU A 6 10.18 -24.80 -8.78
C LEU A 6 9.21 -24.62 -7.62
N ASN A 7 9.36 -25.49 -6.62
CA ASN A 7 8.87 -25.40 -5.23
C ASN A 7 7.97 -24.19 -4.92
N TYR A 8 6.68 -24.35 -5.17
CA TYR A 8 5.64 -23.39 -4.80
C TYR A 8 5.41 -23.34 -3.28
N GLU A 9 5.97 -24.30 -2.51
CA GLU A 9 5.80 -24.40 -1.06
C GLU A 9 6.61 -23.36 -0.25
N ALA A 10 7.70 -22.81 -0.81
CA ALA A 10 8.54 -21.86 -0.09
C ALA A 10 7.88 -20.48 0.11
N LEU A 11 6.82 -20.15 -0.63
CA LEU A 11 6.12 -18.86 -0.54
C LEU A 11 5.09 -18.79 0.60
N PHE A 12 4.76 -19.91 1.25
CA PHE A 12 3.69 -19.97 2.25
C PHE A 12 4.14 -20.48 3.63
N SER A 13 5.44 -20.72 3.85
CA SER A 13 5.94 -21.05 5.18
C SER A 13 6.05 -19.78 6.03
N GLN A 14 4.91 -19.28 6.53
CA GLN A 14 4.94 -18.32 7.63
C GLN A 14 5.34 -19.06 8.91
N GLU A 15 6.64 -19.08 9.20
CA GLU A 15 7.19 -19.69 10.42
C GLU A 15 6.76 -18.93 11.70
N ARG A 16 6.23 -17.71 11.56
CA ARG A 16 5.82 -16.83 12.66
C ARG A 16 4.40 -16.30 12.44
N SER A 17 3.64 -16.22 13.54
CA SER A 17 2.32 -15.57 13.53
C SER A 17 2.46 -14.10 13.14
N PRO A 18 1.81 -13.62 12.06
CA PRO A 18 1.96 -12.25 11.59
C PRO A 18 1.17 -11.31 12.50
N ILE A 19 1.86 -10.46 13.26
CA ILE A 19 1.24 -9.36 14.00
C ILE A 19 1.57 -8.07 13.27
N SER A 20 0.55 -7.39 12.79
CA SER A 20 0.68 -6.11 12.11
C SER A 20 -0.15 -5.03 12.79
N VAL A 21 0.36 -3.81 12.79
CA VAL A 21 -0.36 -2.61 13.20
C VAL A 21 -0.53 -1.72 11.99
N THR A 22 -1.74 -1.25 11.78
CA THR A 22 -2.08 -0.36 10.66
C THR A 22 -2.74 0.90 11.18
N GLY A 23 -2.56 2.00 10.47
CA GLY A 23 -3.27 3.24 10.79
C GLY A 23 -3.40 4.16 9.59
N THR A 24 -4.30 5.12 9.74
CA THR A 24 -4.55 6.16 8.75
C THR A 24 -4.60 7.50 9.45
N ILE A 25 -3.88 8.48 8.90
CA ILE A 25 -3.97 9.88 9.29
C ILE A 25 -4.58 10.63 8.12
N SER A 26 -5.69 11.32 8.34
CA SER A 26 -6.34 12.09 7.29
C SER A 26 -6.71 13.49 7.74
N LYS A 27 -6.75 14.41 6.78
CA LYS A 27 -7.18 15.79 7.00
C LYS A 27 -7.76 16.38 5.72
N ASP A 28 -8.92 17.01 5.87
CA ASP A 28 -9.57 17.75 4.80
C ASP A 28 -9.30 19.25 4.90
N PHE A 29 -9.19 19.86 3.73
CA PHE A 29 -8.99 21.28 3.50
C PHE A 29 -10.00 21.79 2.47
N LEU A 30 -10.06 23.10 2.29
CA LEU A 30 -10.91 23.74 1.27
C LEU A 30 -12.39 23.29 1.32
N ARG A 31 -12.95 23.17 2.52
CA ARG A 31 -14.33 22.67 2.77
C ARG A 31 -14.57 21.27 2.21
N GLY A 32 -13.58 20.38 2.31
CA GLY A 32 -13.66 19.00 1.85
C GLY A 32 -13.16 18.77 0.43
N LYS A 33 -12.78 19.83 -0.30
CA LYS A 33 -12.33 19.70 -1.70
C LYS A 33 -10.90 19.19 -1.85
N LEU A 34 -10.06 19.32 -0.83
CA LEU A 34 -8.69 18.85 -0.85
C LEU A 34 -8.46 17.95 0.35
N GLY A 35 -8.24 16.67 0.13
CA GLY A 35 -7.95 15.69 1.16
C GLY A 35 -6.48 15.31 1.15
N PHE A 36 -5.90 15.17 2.34
CA PHE A 36 -4.63 14.49 2.54
C PHE A 36 -4.89 13.24 3.38
N GLU A 37 -4.34 12.11 2.95
CA GLU A 37 -4.43 10.83 3.63
C GLU A 37 -3.04 10.19 3.66
N PHE A 38 -2.68 9.62 4.79
CA PHE A 38 -1.44 8.88 4.97
C PHE A 38 -1.77 7.57 5.66
N ASP A 39 -1.77 6.50 4.89
CA ASP A 39 -1.89 5.15 5.44
C ASP A 39 -0.52 4.60 5.77
N TRP A 40 -0.44 3.79 6.80
CA TRP A 40 0.77 3.07 7.17
C TRP A 40 0.43 1.69 7.71
N ALA A 41 1.34 0.76 7.49
CA ALA A 41 1.29 -0.58 8.03
C ALA A 41 2.70 -0.97 8.50
N PHE A 42 2.81 -1.48 9.71
CA PHE A 42 4.05 -2.01 10.27
C PHE A 42 3.82 -3.46 10.71
N ASN A 43 4.63 -4.39 10.23
CA ASN A 43 4.60 -5.77 10.68
C ASN A 43 5.64 -5.95 11.78
N ILE A 44 5.20 -6.33 12.96
CA ILE A 44 6.10 -6.54 14.10
C ILE A 44 6.89 -7.84 13.92
N SER A 45 6.29 -8.87 13.31
CA SER A 45 6.88 -10.20 13.20
C SER A 45 8.08 -10.25 12.25
N TYR A 46 8.03 -9.44 11.18
CA TYR A 46 9.07 -9.35 10.15
C TYR A 46 9.80 -7.99 10.14
N SER A 47 9.37 -7.05 10.99
CA SER A 47 9.92 -5.69 11.09
C SER A 47 9.95 -4.93 9.76
N ASP A 48 9.00 -5.21 8.87
CA ASP A 48 8.82 -4.52 7.59
C ASP A 48 7.65 -3.53 7.67
N TRP A 49 7.61 -2.59 6.72
CA TRP A 49 6.55 -1.59 6.68
C TRP A 49 6.15 -1.16 5.27
N MET A 50 4.99 -0.52 5.20
CA MET A 50 4.46 0.15 4.03
C MET A 50 3.86 1.49 4.44
N ILE A 51 4.07 2.52 3.62
CA ILE A 51 3.35 3.79 3.73
C ILE A 51 2.68 4.15 2.41
N ASN A 52 1.55 4.86 2.52
CA ASN A 52 0.80 5.38 1.38
C ASN A 52 0.39 6.84 1.60
N PRO A 53 1.24 7.82 1.26
CA PRO A 53 0.81 9.20 1.13
C PRO A 53 -0.13 9.35 -0.08
N GLN A 54 -1.25 10.02 0.14
CA GLN A 54 -2.28 10.27 -0.86
C GLN A 54 -2.80 11.71 -0.73
N VAL A 55 -3.03 12.35 -1.88
CA VAL A 55 -3.73 13.62 -2.02
C VAL A 55 -4.95 13.42 -2.90
N SER A 56 -6.11 13.93 -2.47
CA SER A 56 -7.33 13.94 -3.26
C SER A 56 -7.82 15.36 -3.51
N TYR A 57 -8.39 15.60 -4.68
CA TYR A 57 -8.97 16.88 -5.08
C TYR A 57 -10.30 16.70 -5.81
N GLU A 58 -11.35 17.37 -5.33
CA GLU A 58 -12.62 17.52 -6.03
C GLU A 58 -12.49 18.65 -7.07
N ALA A 59 -12.28 18.27 -8.33
CA ALA A 59 -12.08 19.21 -9.43
C ALA A 59 -13.38 19.93 -9.84
N ALA A 60 -14.50 19.22 -9.74
CA ALA A 60 -15.85 19.73 -9.98
C ALA A 60 -16.83 18.87 -9.17
N PRO A 61 -18.09 19.31 -8.94
CA PRO A 61 -19.09 18.49 -8.28
C PRO A 61 -19.21 17.12 -8.98
N GLY A 62 -18.93 16.05 -8.23
CA GLY A 62 -18.94 14.67 -8.74
C GLY A 62 -17.70 14.24 -9.53
N VAL A 63 -16.62 15.03 -9.56
CA VAL A 63 -15.34 14.69 -10.21
C VAL A 63 -14.20 14.72 -9.19
N ASP A 64 -13.72 13.54 -8.84
CA ASP A 64 -12.65 13.34 -7.86
C ASP A 64 -11.37 12.88 -8.53
N ILE A 65 -10.24 13.47 -8.15
CA ILE A 65 -8.91 13.05 -8.58
C ILE A 65 -8.10 12.70 -7.35
N LYS A 66 -7.44 11.54 -7.33
CA LYS A 66 -6.52 11.13 -6.26
C LYS A 66 -5.18 10.73 -6.84
N VAL A 67 -4.10 11.17 -6.21
CA VAL A 67 -2.74 10.74 -6.48
C VAL A 67 -2.15 10.21 -5.19
N GLY A 68 -1.49 9.07 -5.24
CA GLY A 68 -0.77 8.54 -4.10
C GLY A 68 0.33 7.57 -4.51
N SER A 69 1.01 7.03 -3.52
CA SER A 69 2.08 6.08 -3.77
C SER A 69 2.15 5.02 -2.68
N PHE A 70 2.35 3.76 -3.02
CA PHE A 70 2.75 2.74 -2.06
C PHE A 70 4.27 2.66 -2.03
N ILE A 71 4.85 2.88 -0.86
CA ILE A 71 6.29 2.76 -0.61
C ILE A 71 6.49 1.65 0.41
N PHE A 72 7.42 0.75 0.11
CA PHE A 72 7.72 -0.42 0.93
C PHE A 72 9.15 -0.36 1.47
N ASP A 73 9.42 -1.10 2.55
CA ASP A 73 10.73 -1.19 3.19
C ASP A 73 11.45 -2.50 2.85
N ASP A 74 12.78 -2.47 2.95
CA ASP A 74 13.73 -3.57 2.69
C ASP A 74 13.71 -4.62 3.82
N GLY A 75 12.51 -5.14 4.08
CA GLY A 75 12.28 -6.29 4.95
C GLY A 75 12.70 -7.59 4.29
N GLU A 76 12.58 -8.70 5.02
CA GLU A 76 12.90 -10.03 4.46
C GLU A 76 12.12 -10.28 3.15
N PRO A 77 12.74 -10.78 2.06
CA PRO A 77 12.03 -11.00 0.79
C PRO A 77 10.84 -11.97 0.89
N SER A 78 10.81 -12.80 1.94
CA SER A 78 9.71 -13.70 2.28
C SER A 78 8.55 -13.04 3.03
N SER A 79 8.71 -11.79 3.47
CA SER A 79 7.70 -11.04 4.20
C SER A 79 6.65 -10.42 3.26
N MET A 80 5.59 -9.86 3.85
CA MET A 80 4.47 -9.31 3.08
C MET A 80 4.84 -8.02 2.33
N PHE A 81 5.72 -7.17 2.88
CA PHE A 81 6.16 -5.92 2.25
C PHE A 81 7.54 -6.04 1.61
N GLY A 82 8.47 -6.82 2.19
CA GLY A 82 9.83 -7.02 1.63
C GLY A 82 9.83 -7.62 0.23
N LYS A 83 8.81 -8.42 -0.13
CA LYS A 83 8.63 -8.89 -1.52
C LYS A 83 8.36 -7.77 -2.54
N PHE A 84 8.06 -6.56 -2.07
CA PHE A 84 7.78 -5.36 -2.86
C PHE A 84 8.80 -4.24 -2.63
N ASP A 85 9.91 -4.49 -1.92
CA ASP A 85 10.91 -3.47 -1.56
C ASP A 85 11.39 -2.63 -2.76
N GLU A 86 11.72 -3.27 -3.88
CA GLU A 86 12.14 -2.56 -5.10
C GLU A 86 10.97 -2.13 -6.02
N ASN A 87 9.72 -2.22 -5.53
CA ASN A 87 8.50 -2.01 -6.32
C ASN A 87 7.59 -0.94 -5.71
N ASP A 88 8.14 0.25 -5.50
CA ASP A 88 7.34 1.44 -5.21
C ASP A 88 6.33 1.69 -6.34
N ILE A 89 5.08 1.97 -5.97
CA ILE A 89 3.99 2.18 -6.92
C ILE A 89 3.51 3.61 -6.78
N VAL A 90 3.41 4.34 -7.89
CA VAL A 90 2.68 5.62 -7.96
C VAL A 90 1.39 5.40 -8.73
N TYR A 91 0.28 5.91 -8.22
CA TYR A 91 -1.02 5.79 -8.86
C TYR A 91 -1.75 7.13 -9.01
N LEU A 92 -2.57 7.19 -10.05
CA LEU A 92 -3.56 8.23 -10.29
C LEU A 92 -4.92 7.54 -10.40
N LYS A 93 -5.90 8.02 -9.65
CA LYS A 93 -7.28 7.55 -9.67
C LYS A 93 -8.22 8.71 -9.97
N THR A 94 -9.16 8.51 -10.87
CA THR A 94 -10.22 9.48 -11.16
C THR A 94 -11.58 8.82 -10.93
N GLY A 95 -12.48 9.52 -10.24
CA GLY A 95 -13.85 9.08 -9.94
C GLY A 95 -14.87 10.06 -10.52
N PHE A 96 -15.98 9.51 -11.01
CA PHE A 96 -17.12 10.28 -11.50
C PHE A 96 -18.39 9.78 -10.80
N SER A 97 -19.19 10.70 -10.26
CA SER A 97 -20.50 10.42 -9.66
C SER A 97 -21.57 11.29 -10.34
N PHE A 98 -22.67 10.68 -10.78
CA PHE A 98 -23.76 11.30 -11.54
C PHE A 98 -25.12 11.07 -10.88
#